data_AF-A0A925NQ56-F1
#
_entry.id   AF-A0A925NQ56-F1
#
_cell.length_a   1.000
_cell.length_b   1.000
_cell.length_c   1.000
_cell.angle_alpha   90.00
_cell.angle_beta   90.00
_cell.angle_gamma   90.00
#
_symmetry.space_group_name_H-M   'P 1'
#
loop_
_entity.id
_entity.type
_entity.pdbx_description
1 polymer ?
#
loop_
_entity_poly.entity_id
_entity_poly.type
_entity_poly.pdbx_seq_one_letter_code
_entity_poly.pdbx_strand_id
1 'polypeptide(L)'
;MSEDDNNKSSVAVAEPAESREVRKPINPKNFGGFKKKPPPDPAAEREKKRKWYRWRRKYNFQSLCVLLFGVWIPCAMIFLTTACCLKRITLVLLNHPVETALQLGFVLLIPLVNFRLWHLLQKKDYRFSLIRGFVAGSALGTSLLISLFCASSLVYGCSSFESQIGSEFGTGFTTIATLSLAAFLTSLYQINRFRVARDFKASRAQVVVFATIGLLVSVASLCATEAKSFYIRIAEKSAVSADRVERTRGLNVLRTLNIERQLRMECTDDCATGISGLFIPINSTTQRQLYFAITGKPFRDSNTGDLSAMSDDYLRRHVVGEPIKGLTLVRSLMSGALSPTTLTSTINWTYVLKNESASMQEARAEIALPEGTAVTGLTLWNNGDASEARIKAEFQ
;
A
#
# COMPACT_ATOMS: atom_id res chain seq x y z
N MET A 1 11.68 25.13 48.71
CA MET A 1 10.33 25.08 48.11
C MET A 1 10.13 23.63 47.72
N SER A 2 9.55 22.76 48.57
CA SER A 2 8.15 22.80 49.08
C SER A 2 7.18 22.93 47.90
N GLU A 3 6.14 22.13 47.68
CA GLU A 3 5.27 21.25 48.47
C GLU A 3 4.77 20.17 47.48
N ASP A 4 4.60 18.91 47.91
CA ASP A 4 3.32 18.30 48.32
C ASP A 4 2.14 18.51 47.36
N ASP A 5 1.65 17.42 46.75
CA ASP A 5 0.30 16.88 46.94
C ASP A 5 -0.05 15.90 45.79
N ASN A 6 -0.16 14.59 46.01
CA ASN A 6 -1.24 13.90 46.73
C ASN A 6 -2.58 13.96 45.96
N ASN A 7 -2.82 12.98 45.06
CA ASN A 7 -4.18 12.68 44.65
C ASN A 7 -4.38 11.17 44.43
N LYS A 8 -4.79 10.51 45.52
CA LYS A 8 -5.41 9.18 45.55
C LYS A 8 -6.84 9.31 45.02
N SER A 9 -7.12 8.79 43.83
CA SER A 9 -8.48 8.50 43.40
C SER A 9 -8.83 7.04 43.68
N SER A 10 -9.55 6.87 44.78
CA SER A 10 -10.26 5.65 45.16
C SER A 10 -11.34 5.31 44.14
N VAL A 11 -11.15 4.24 43.36
CA VAL A 11 -12.21 3.64 42.55
C VAL A 11 -12.95 2.64 43.42
N ALA A 12 -14.21 2.98 43.71
CA ALA A 12 -15.15 2.17 44.45
C ALA A 12 -15.40 0.83 43.76
N VAL A 13 -15.18 -0.26 44.49
CA VAL A 13 -15.60 -1.62 44.14
C VAL A 13 -17.11 -1.69 44.38
N ALA A 14 -17.89 -1.69 43.31
CA ALA A 14 -19.33 -1.95 43.37
C ALA A 14 -19.56 -3.45 43.59
N GLU A 15 -20.12 -3.80 44.75
CA GLU A 15 -20.73 -5.10 45.02
C GLU A 15 -21.82 -5.42 43.99
N PRO A 16 -21.81 -6.59 43.35
CA PRO A 16 -22.98 -7.04 42.60
C PRO A 16 -24.06 -7.50 43.59
N ALA A 17 -25.19 -6.80 43.53
CA ALA A 17 -26.41 -7.09 44.27
C ALA A 17 -26.80 -8.57 44.17
N GLU A 18 -26.75 -9.23 45.32
CA GLU A 18 -27.24 -10.58 45.56
C GLU A 18 -28.77 -10.61 45.36
N SER A 19 -29.20 -10.99 44.16
CA SER A 19 -30.60 -11.24 43.85
C SER A 19 -31.03 -12.50 44.58
N ARG A 20 -31.65 -12.32 45.76
CA ARG A 20 -32.40 -13.36 46.48
C ARG A 20 -33.51 -13.90 45.59
N GLU A 21 -33.19 -14.97 44.88
CA GLU A 21 -34.17 -15.80 44.19
C GLU A 21 -35.04 -16.50 45.25
N VAL A 22 -36.29 -16.05 45.34
CA VAL A 22 -37.33 -16.64 46.20
C VAL A 22 -37.50 -18.09 45.80
N ARG A 23 -36.95 -19.00 46.61
CA ARG A 23 -37.15 -20.45 46.49
C ARG A 23 -38.65 -20.75 46.53
N LYS A 24 -39.22 -21.05 45.37
CA LYS A 24 -40.55 -21.66 45.26
C LYS A 24 -40.53 -22.98 46.04
N PRO A 25 -41.56 -23.27 46.85
CA PRO A 25 -41.63 -24.53 47.59
C PRO A 25 -41.61 -25.70 46.60
N ILE A 26 -40.60 -26.55 46.75
CA ILE A 26 -40.45 -27.80 46.00
C ILE A 26 -41.64 -28.68 46.36
N ASN A 27 -42.52 -28.89 45.39
CA ASN A 27 -43.67 -29.78 45.50
C ASN A 27 -43.16 -31.24 45.62
N PRO A 28 -43.34 -31.93 46.76
CA PRO A 28 -42.74 -33.25 47.01
C PRO A 28 -43.43 -34.41 46.28
N LYS A 29 -44.32 -34.14 45.31
CA LYS A 29 -45.10 -35.19 44.62
C LYS A 29 -44.58 -35.62 43.24
N ASN A 30 -43.46 -35.06 42.77
CA ASN A 30 -42.78 -35.52 41.54
C ASN A 30 -41.51 -36.33 41.83
N PHE A 31 -41.54 -37.23 42.80
CA PHE A 31 -40.66 -38.41 42.83
C PHE A 31 -41.11 -39.42 41.77
N GLY A 32 -41.19 -38.95 40.51
CA GLY A 32 -41.30 -39.83 39.35
C GLY A 32 -39.99 -40.59 39.26
N GLY A 33 -40.06 -41.90 39.50
CA GLY A 33 -38.92 -42.78 39.71
C GLY A 33 -37.72 -42.42 38.84
N PHE A 34 -36.57 -42.24 39.50
CA PHE A 34 -35.26 -42.27 38.87
C PHE A 34 -35.17 -43.60 38.11
N LYS A 35 -35.64 -43.61 36.85
CA LYS A 35 -35.25 -44.61 35.87
C LYS A 35 -33.75 -44.45 35.78
N LYS A 36 -33.04 -45.31 36.52
CA LYS A 36 -31.59 -45.45 36.43
C LYS A 36 -31.28 -45.45 34.95
N LYS A 37 -30.61 -44.40 34.45
CA LYS A 37 -30.13 -44.37 33.07
C LYS A 37 -29.39 -45.69 32.89
N PRO A 38 -29.77 -46.50 31.89
CA PRO A 38 -29.08 -47.77 31.66
C PRO A 38 -27.58 -47.47 31.55
N PRO A 39 -26.72 -48.31 32.14
CA PRO A 39 -25.29 -48.11 32.08
C PRO A 39 -24.89 -47.87 30.62
N PRO A 40 -24.06 -46.83 30.34
CA PRO A 40 -23.69 -46.50 28.98
C PRO A 40 -23.11 -47.74 28.31
N ASP A 41 -23.62 -48.04 27.12
CA ASP A 41 -23.19 -49.21 26.37
C ASP A 41 -21.65 -49.17 26.22
N PRO A 42 -20.92 -50.16 26.76
CA PRO A 42 -19.45 -50.18 26.71
C PRO A 42 -18.94 -50.17 25.27
N ALA A 43 -19.75 -50.59 24.28
CA ALA A 43 -19.41 -50.48 22.86
C ALA A 43 -19.38 -49.01 22.38
N ALA A 44 -20.38 -48.22 22.75
CA ALA A 44 -20.45 -46.79 22.38
C ALA A 44 -19.32 -45.97 23.04
N GLU A 45 -18.95 -46.32 24.28
CA GLU A 45 -17.84 -45.66 24.97
C GLU A 45 -16.48 -46.02 24.36
N ARG A 46 -16.29 -47.28 23.94
CA ARG A 46 -15.10 -47.73 23.18
C ARG A 46 -15.02 -47.04 21.82
N GLU A 47 -16.14 -46.81 21.15
CA GLU A 47 -16.16 -46.08 19.87
C GLU A 47 -15.80 -44.59 20.05
N LYS A 48 -16.35 -43.93 21.07
CA LYS A 48 -15.96 -42.54 21.44
C LYS A 48 -14.49 -42.45 21.77
N LYS A 49 -13.95 -43.36 22.60
CA LYS A 49 -12.52 -43.41 22.92
C LYS A 49 -11.67 -43.69 21.67
N ARG A 50 -12.09 -44.58 20.77
CA ARG A 50 -11.41 -44.82 19.48
C ARG A 50 -11.43 -43.61 18.54
N LYS A 51 -12.53 -42.84 18.48
CA LYS A 51 -12.62 -41.59 17.70
C LYS A 51 -11.71 -40.52 18.31
N TRP A 52 -11.69 -40.39 19.64
CA TRP A 52 -10.86 -39.43 20.35
C TRP A 52 -9.35 -39.74 20.23
N TYR A 53 -8.95 -41.00 20.43
CA TYR A 53 -7.55 -41.42 20.24
C TYR A 53 -7.10 -41.31 18.77
N ARG A 54 -7.99 -41.56 17.78
CA ARG A 54 -7.68 -41.30 16.36
C ARG A 54 -7.48 -39.82 16.05
N TRP A 55 -8.09 -38.92 16.82
CA TRP A 55 -7.91 -37.48 16.67
C TRP A 55 -6.59 -37.03 17.32
N ARG A 56 -6.30 -37.48 18.54
CA ARG A 56 -5.09 -37.10 19.30
C ARG A 56 -3.78 -37.66 18.69
N ARG A 57 -3.82 -38.84 18.04
CA ARG A 57 -2.65 -39.48 17.40
C ARG A 57 -2.34 -38.94 15.99
N LYS A 58 -3.14 -38.01 15.45
CA LYS A 58 -2.96 -37.47 14.08
C LYS A 58 -2.01 -36.28 13.98
N TYR A 59 -1.69 -35.62 15.09
CA TYR A 59 -0.85 -34.44 15.09
C TYR A 59 0.58 -34.79 15.53
N ASN A 60 1.37 -35.29 14.58
CA ASN A 60 2.82 -35.33 14.76
C ASN A 60 3.36 -33.89 14.85
N PHE A 61 4.43 -33.67 15.62
CA PHE A 61 5.08 -32.35 15.73
C PHE A 61 5.33 -31.69 14.36
N GLN A 62 5.75 -32.49 13.37
CA GLN A 62 5.93 -32.05 11.98
C GLN A 62 4.64 -31.47 11.36
N SER A 63 3.48 -32.07 11.64
CA SER A 63 2.18 -31.56 11.16
C SER A 63 1.80 -30.25 11.84
N LEU A 64 2.18 -30.07 13.10
CA LEU A 64 1.95 -28.83 13.83
C LEU A 64 2.82 -27.70 13.29
N CYS A 65 4.12 -27.94 13.02
CA CYS A 65 4.99 -26.93 12.40
C CYS A 65 4.47 -26.51 11.02
N VAL A 66 4.00 -27.47 10.21
CA VAL A 66 3.44 -27.18 8.89
C VAL A 66 2.16 -26.33 8.97
N LEU A 67 1.28 -26.58 9.95
CA LEU A 67 0.10 -25.76 10.17
C LEU A 67 0.46 -24.36 10.68
N LEU A 68 1.42 -24.27 11.61
CA LEU A 68 1.83 -23.02 12.22
C LEU A 68 2.47 -22.09 11.18
N PHE A 69 3.54 -22.54 10.53
CA PHE A 69 4.32 -21.72 9.59
C PHE A 69 3.68 -21.64 8.19
N GLY A 70 2.95 -22.66 7.77
CA GLY A 70 2.35 -22.72 6.43
C GLY A 70 0.96 -22.10 6.35
N VAL A 71 0.21 -22.01 7.46
CA VAL A 71 -1.21 -21.60 7.47
C VAL A 71 -1.47 -20.48 8.47
N TRP A 72 -1.23 -20.73 9.77
CA TRP A 72 -1.68 -19.81 10.82
C TRP A 72 -0.92 -18.49 10.81
N ILE A 73 0.42 -18.54 10.71
CA ILE A 73 1.24 -17.33 10.64
C ILE A 73 0.92 -16.52 9.37
N PRO A 74 0.92 -17.09 8.15
CA PRO A 74 0.51 -16.33 6.96
C PRO A 74 -0.90 -15.76 7.05
N CYS A 75 -1.88 -16.49 7.60
CA CYS A 75 -3.23 -15.95 7.83
C CYS A 75 -3.22 -14.77 8.79
N ALA A 76 -2.48 -14.87 9.90
CA ALA A 76 -2.37 -13.79 10.89
C ALA A 76 -1.66 -12.57 10.28
N MET A 77 -0.61 -12.78 9.49
CA MET A 77 0.07 -11.70 8.77
C MET A 77 -0.87 -10.99 7.81
N ILE A 78 -1.61 -11.73 6.98
CA ILE A 78 -2.58 -11.14 6.05
C ILE A 78 -3.63 -10.34 6.81
N PHE A 79 -4.16 -10.89 7.90
CA PHE A 79 -5.14 -10.20 8.74
C PHE A 79 -4.58 -8.93 9.40
N LEU A 80 -3.37 -8.98 9.96
CA LEU A 80 -2.73 -7.82 10.57
C LEU A 80 -2.40 -6.76 9.53
N THR A 81 -1.88 -7.14 8.36
CA THR A 81 -1.59 -6.20 7.27
C THR A 81 -2.87 -5.56 6.73
N THR A 82 -3.96 -6.30 6.56
CA THR A 82 -5.23 -5.71 6.12
C THR A 82 -5.86 -4.81 7.17
N ALA A 83 -5.76 -5.16 8.46
CA ALA A 83 -6.27 -4.36 9.56
C ALA A 83 -5.47 -3.06 9.76
N CYS A 84 -4.14 -3.14 9.78
CA CYS A 84 -3.27 -1.99 10.05
C CYS A 84 -3.07 -1.09 8.82
N CYS A 85 -3.08 -1.64 7.61
CA CYS A 85 -2.73 -0.92 6.38
C CYS A 85 -3.93 -0.73 5.43
N LEU A 86 -5.17 -0.69 5.95
CA LEU A 86 -6.38 -0.58 5.13
C LEU A 86 -6.34 0.64 4.20
N LYS A 87 -5.91 1.80 4.70
CA LYS A 87 -5.75 3.02 3.89
C LYS A 87 -4.79 2.82 2.72
N ARG A 88 -3.63 2.18 2.97
CA ARG A 88 -2.63 1.95 1.91
C ARG A 88 -3.13 0.97 0.86
N ILE A 89 -3.74 -0.13 1.29
CA ILE A 89 -4.28 -1.15 0.39
C ILE A 89 -5.39 -0.56 -0.48
N THR A 90 -6.31 0.21 0.10
CA THR A 90 -7.40 0.85 -0.65
C THR A 90 -6.89 1.86 -1.68
N LEU A 91 -5.86 2.64 -1.34
CA LEU A 91 -5.27 3.62 -2.25
C LEU A 91 -4.54 2.93 -3.41
N VAL A 92 -3.73 1.91 -3.14
CA VAL A 92 -3.03 1.12 -4.18
C VAL A 92 -4.04 0.37 -5.06
N LEU A 93 -5.10 -0.20 -4.46
CA LEU A 93 -6.19 -0.85 -5.19
C LEU A 93 -6.95 0.13 -6.10
N LEU A 94 -7.11 1.40 -5.71
CA LEU A 94 -7.79 2.40 -6.53
C LEU A 94 -6.92 2.89 -7.71
N ASN A 95 -5.60 2.81 -7.57
CA ASN A 95 -4.66 3.13 -8.64
C ASN A 95 -4.49 1.98 -9.65
N HIS A 96 -4.30 0.75 -9.15
CA HIS A 96 -3.99 -0.43 -9.97
C HIS A 96 -4.87 -1.61 -9.52
N PRO A 97 -6.19 -1.59 -9.84
CA PRO A 97 -7.15 -2.51 -9.25
C PRO A 97 -6.92 -3.96 -9.62
N VAL A 98 -6.49 -4.23 -10.86
CA VAL A 98 -6.32 -5.59 -11.38
C VAL A 98 -5.03 -6.19 -10.82
N GLU A 99 -3.95 -5.41 -10.85
CA GLU A 99 -2.63 -5.78 -10.36
C GLU A 99 -2.69 -6.10 -8.85
N THR A 100 -3.27 -5.18 -8.07
CA THR A 100 -3.39 -5.33 -6.62
C THR A 100 -4.29 -6.50 -6.24
N ALA A 101 -5.43 -6.68 -6.93
CA ALA A 101 -6.32 -7.82 -6.67
C ALA A 101 -5.65 -9.16 -6.97
N LEU A 102 -4.89 -9.26 -8.06
CA LEU A 102 -4.14 -10.46 -8.42
C LEU A 102 -3.04 -10.78 -7.40
N GLN A 103 -2.31 -9.76 -6.93
CA GLN A 103 -1.30 -9.92 -5.89
C GLN A 103 -1.91 -10.38 -4.56
N LEU A 104 -3.02 -9.76 -4.13
CA LEU A 104 -3.76 -10.18 -2.94
C LEU A 104 -4.26 -11.63 -3.08
N GLY A 105 -4.74 -12.01 -4.27
CA GLY A 105 -5.14 -13.38 -4.57
C GLY A 105 -3.99 -14.38 -4.40
N PHE A 106 -2.79 -14.06 -4.89
CA PHE A 106 -1.60 -14.88 -4.71
C PHE A 106 -1.15 -14.98 -3.26
N VAL A 107 -1.21 -13.88 -2.50
CA VAL A 107 -0.88 -13.87 -1.07
C VAL A 107 -1.85 -14.75 -0.27
N LEU A 108 -3.16 -14.64 -0.55
CA LEU A 108 -4.19 -15.49 0.06
C LEU A 108 -4.07 -16.97 -0.32
N LEU A 109 -3.49 -17.25 -1.48
CA LEU A 109 -3.29 -18.61 -1.97
C LEU A 109 -2.33 -19.40 -1.07
N ILE A 110 -1.32 -18.75 -0.48
CA ILE A 110 -0.28 -19.40 0.35
C ILE A 110 -0.90 -20.25 1.49
N PRO A 111 -1.66 -19.67 2.46
CA PRO A 111 -2.22 -20.46 3.55
C PRO A 111 -3.28 -21.48 3.09
N LEU A 112 -4.09 -21.14 2.07
CA LEU A 112 -5.14 -22.01 1.56
C LEU A 112 -4.57 -23.30 0.95
N VAL A 113 -3.49 -23.16 0.18
CA VAL A 113 -2.85 -24.29 -0.50
C VAL A 113 -2.08 -25.15 0.49
N ASN A 114 -1.34 -24.55 1.41
CA ASN A 114 -0.63 -25.28 2.46
C ASN A 114 -1.60 -26.06 3.36
N PHE A 115 -2.75 -25.47 3.71
CA PHE A 115 -3.81 -26.17 4.44
C PHE A 115 -4.38 -27.33 3.64
N ARG A 116 -4.68 -27.13 2.36
CA ARG A 116 -5.26 -28.16 1.49
C ARG A 116 -4.29 -29.33 1.28
N LEU A 117 -3.01 -29.05 1.04
CA LEU A 117 -1.96 -30.07 0.89
C LEU A 117 -1.77 -30.86 2.19
N TRP A 118 -1.72 -30.17 3.33
CA TRP A 118 -1.66 -30.82 4.64
C TRP A 118 -2.87 -31.75 4.86
N HIS A 119 -4.09 -31.27 4.57
CA HIS A 119 -5.31 -32.06 4.73
C HIS A 119 -5.33 -33.31 3.84
N LEU A 120 -4.86 -33.20 2.60
CA LEU A 120 -4.76 -34.32 1.67
C LEU A 120 -3.72 -35.37 2.14
N LEU A 121 -2.57 -34.94 2.66
CA LEU A 121 -1.58 -35.84 3.27
C LEU A 121 -2.17 -36.59 4.47
N GLN A 122 -2.96 -35.92 5.31
CA GLN A 122 -3.63 -36.53 6.46
C GLN A 122 -4.70 -37.56 6.06
N LYS A 123 -5.35 -37.35 4.91
CA LYS A 123 -6.30 -38.31 4.33
C LYS A 123 -5.62 -39.46 3.59
N LYS A 124 -4.28 -39.43 3.43
CA LYS A 124 -3.53 -40.34 2.56
C LYS A 124 -4.05 -40.35 1.12
N ASP A 125 -4.66 -39.25 0.68
CA ASP A 125 -5.08 -39.08 -0.71
C ASP A 125 -3.92 -38.49 -1.51
N TYR A 126 -3.10 -39.39 -2.06
CA TYR A 126 -1.93 -38.99 -2.84
C TYR A 126 -2.26 -38.65 -4.30
N ARG A 127 -3.54 -38.62 -4.70
CA ARG A 127 -3.94 -38.22 -6.05
C ARG A 127 -3.50 -36.78 -6.30
N PHE A 128 -2.57 -36.60 -7.22
CA PHE A 128 -1.93 -35.33 -7.52
C PHE A 128 -2.36 -34.98 -8.93
N SER A 129 -3.34 -34.08 -9.06
CA SER A 129 -3.76 -33.56 -10.34
C SER A 129 -2.80 -32.45 -10.78
N LEU A 130 -2.77 -32.19 -12.09
CA LEU A 130 -2.04 -31.06 -12.68
C LEU A 130 -2.35 -29.76 -11.95
N ILE A 131 -3.64 -29.48 -11.71
CA ILE A 131 -4.11 -28.28 -11.00
C ILE A 131 -3.52 -28.19 -9.59
N ARG A 132 -3.45 -29.31 -8.84
CA ARG A 132 -2.86 -29.32 -7.49
C ARG A 132 -1.37 -28.97 -7.53
N GLY A 133 -0.63 -29.50 -8.50
CA GLY A 133 0.78 -29.20 -8.69
C GLY A 133 1.03 -27.75 -9.05
N PHE A 134 0.27 -27.24 -10.02
CA PHE A 134 0.34 -25.85 -10.44
C PHE A 134 0.06 -24.88 -9.28
N VAL A 135 -1.03 -25.11 -8.54
CA VAL A 135 -1.44 -24.27 -7.41
C VAL A 135 -0.47 -24.38 -6.22
N ALA A 136 0.11 -25.56 -5.98
CA ALA A 136 1.19 -25.74 -5.00
C ALA A 136 2.46 -24.97 -5.40
N GLY A 137 2.82 -25.05 -6.68
CA GLY A 137 3.93 -24.31 -7.27
C GLY A 137 3.77 -22.80 -7.16
N SER A 138 2.56 -22.28 -7.39
CA SER A 138 2.32 -20.85 -7.28
C SER A 138 2.37 -20.34 -5.85
N ALA A 139 1.84 -21.09 -4.87
CA ALA A 139 2.02 -20.78 -3.45
C ALA A 139 3.50 -20.79 -3.02
N LEU A 140 4.28 -21.71 -3.60
CA LEU A 140 5.73 -21.78 -3.39
C LEU A 140 6.45 -20.56 -4.00
N GLY A 141 6.14 -20.19 -5.24
CA GLY A 141 6.79 -19.06 -5.92
C GLY A 141 6.44 -17.70 -5.31
N THR A 142 5.19 -17.51 -4.88
CA THR A 142 4.73 -16.29 -4.22
C THR A 142 5.40 -16.06 -2.88
N SER A 143 5.46 -17.09 -2.02
CA SER A 143 6.17 -17.01 -0.73
C SER A 143 7.66 -16.73 -0.89
N LEU A 144 8.31 -17.34 -1.90
CA LEU A 144 9.71 -17.04 -2.24
C LEU A 144 9.89 -15.58 -2.67
N LEU A 145 9.03 -15.08 -3.57
CA LEU A 145 9.13 -13.71 -4.04
C LEU A 145 8.94 -12.70 -2.93
N ILE A 146 7.94 -12.88 -2.05
CA ILE A 146 7.74 -11.98 -0.91
C ILE A 146 8.99 -11.94 -0.03
N SER A 147 9.58 -13.11 0.26
CA SER A 147 10.81 -13.20 1.05
C SER A 147 11.99 -12.46 0.37
N LEU A 148 12.18 -12.69 -0.94
CA LEU A 148 13.22 -12.02 -1.72
C LEU A 148 13.00 -10.51 -1.81
N PHE A 149 11.78 -10.05 -2.07
CA PHE A 149 11.46 -8.62 -2.13
C PHE A 149 11.74 -7.95 -0.79
N CYS A 150 11.29 -8.53 0.33
CA CYS A 150 11.56 -7.97 1.64
C CYS A 150 13.06 -7.97 1.97
N ALA A 151 13.78 -9.04 1.64
CA ALA A 151 15.23 -9.12 1.82
C ALA A 151 15.98 -8.09 0.96
N SER A 152 15.62 -7.93 -0.32
CA SER A 152 16.18 -6.91 -1.20
C SER A 152 15.87 -5.49 -0.71
N SER A 153 14.69 -5.28 -0.14
CA SER A 153 14.30 -3.97 0.41
C SER A 153 15.15 -3.58 1.63
N LEU A 154 15.59 -4.56 2.44
CA LEU A 154 16.52 -4.30 3.55
C LEU A 154 17.91 -3.90 3.07
N VAL A 155 18.35 -4.39 1.90
CA VAL A 155 19.67 -4.07 1.34
C VAL A 155 19.66 -2.72 0.62
N TYR A 156 18.60 -2.42 -0.15
CA TYR A 156 18.56 -1.26 -1.04
C TYR A 156 17.67 -0.10 -0.56
N GLY A 157 16.63 -0.36 0.24
CA GLY A 157 15.54 0.59 0.50
C GLY A 157 15.59 1.35 1.83
N CYS A 158 16.59 1.11 2.69
CA CYS A 158 16.56 1.58 4.07
C CYS A 158 16.54 3.11 4.25
N SER A 159 17.29 3.88 3.44
CA SER A 159 17.53 5.29 3.79
C SER A 159 16.33 6.23 3.61
N SER A 160 15.46 5.98 2.62
CA SER A 160 14.37 6.91 2.30
C SER A 160 13.12 6.69 3.15
N PHE A 161 12.85 5.45 3.56
CA PHE A 161 11.66 5.10 4.34
C PHE A 161 11.88 5.17 5.85
N GLU A 162 13.12 5.08 6.32
CA GLU A 162 13.46 5.22 7.74
C GLU A 162 13.05 6.59 8.29
N SER A 163 13.09 7.65 7.47
CA SER A 163 12.63 8.98 7.86
C SER A 163 11.11 9.08 8.05
N GLN A 164 10.33 8.26 7.35
CA GLN A 164 8.86 8.31 7.38
C GLN A 164 8.24 7.32 8.38
N ILE A 165 8.85 6.14 8.54
CA ILE A 165 8.32 5.03 9.33
C ILE A 165 9.03 4.90 10.69
N GLY A 166 10.23 5.48 10.83
CA GLY A 166 11.08 5.36 12.00
C GLY A 166 11.93 4.09 12.00
N SER A 167 12.63 3.84 13.11
CA SER A 167 13.60 2.75 13.29
C SER A 167 13.00 1.34 13.21
N GLU A 168 11.68 1.21 13.28
CA GLU A 168 10.98 -0.07 13.23
C GLU A 168 10.93 -0.68 11.82
N PHE A 169 11.21 0.10 10.77
CA PHE A 169 11.13 -0.33 9.38
C PHE A 169 11.94 -1.63 9.09
N GLY A 170 13.19 -1.68 9.53
CA GLY A 170 14.06 -2.84 9.31
C GLY A 170 13.55 -4.11 10.02
N THR A 171 13.00 -3.97 11.23
CA THR A 171 12.46 -5.11 11.98
C THR A 171 11.20 -5.68 11.32
N GLY A 172 10.30 -4.81 10.85
CA GLY A 172 9.09 -5.22 10.11
C GLY A 172 9.42 -6.01 8.85
N PHE A 173 10.32 -5.50 8.00
CA PHE A 173 10.70 -6.20 6.77
C PHE A 173 11.47 -7.50 7.03
N THR A 174 12.32 -7.55 8.05
CA THR A 174 13.04 -8.77 8.44
C THR A 174 12.10 -9.85 8.95
N THR A 175 11.10 -9.48 9.77
CA THR A 175 10.08 -10.43 10.24
C THR A 175 9.23 -10.95 9.09
N ILE A 176 8.80 -10.08 8.17
CA ILE A 176 8.04 -10.51 6.98
C ILE A 176 8.89 -11.43 6.10
N ALA A 177 10.16 -11.11 5.86
CA ALA A 177 11.08 -11.90 5.04
C ALA A 177 11.32 -13.31 5.63
N THR A 178 11.53 -13.40 6.94
CA THR A 178 11.79 -14.68 7.64
C THR A 178 10.53 -15.55 7.73
N LEU A 179 9.37 -14.96 8.01
CA LEU A 179 8.11 -15.69 8.07
C LEU A 179 7.66 -16.20 6.69
N SER A 180 7.84 -15.39 5.63
CA SER A 180 7.58 -15.83 4.26
C SER A 180 8.57 -16.90 3.79
N LEU A 181 9.84 -16.84 4.21
CA LEU A 181 10.81 -17.91 3.98
C LEU A 181 10.40 -19.21 4.67
N ALA A 182 9.92 -19.14 5.92
CA ALA A 182 9.40 -20.30 6.63
C ALA A 182 8.19 -20.91 5.91
N ALA A 183 7.26 -20.08 5.41
CA ALA A 183 6.14 -20.53 4.59
C ALA A 183 6.63 -21.23 3.30
N PHE A 184 7.61 -20.65 2.60
CA PHE A 184 8.25 -21.27 1.42
C PHE A 184 8.84 -22.66 1.74
N LEU A 185 9.60 -22.77 2.84
CA LEU A 185 10.18 -24.05 3.27
C LEU A 185 9.12 -25.09 3.62
N THR A 186 7.99 -24.67 4.21
CA THR A 186 6.88 -25.58 4.51
C THR A 186 6.19 -26.09 3.24
N SER A 187 5.94 -25.21 2.27
CA SER A 187 5.40 -25.57 0.95
C SER A 187 6.33 -26.56 0.24
N LEU A 188 7.64 -26.28 0.23
CA LEU A 188 8.66 -27.14 -0.36
C LEU A 188 8.70 -28.52 0.31
N TYR A 189 8.64 -28.55 1.64
CA TYR A 189 8.58 -29.78 2.43
C TYR A 189 7.34 -30.62 2.09
N GLN A 190 6.16 -29.99 2.00
CA GLN A 190 4.92 -30.67 1.64
C GLN A 190 4.99 -31.25 0.22
N ILE A 191 5.49 -30.48 -0.76
CA ILE A 191 5.67 -30.96 -2.14
C ILE A 191 6.65 -32.13 -2.18
N ASN A 192 7.76 -32.06 -1.44
CA ASN A 192 8.71 -33.17 -1.35
C ASN A 192 8.09 -34.42 -0.68
N ARG A 193 7.26 -34.24 0.35
CA ARG A 193 6.49 -35.33 0.98
C ARG A 193 5.54 -35.99 -0.02
N PHE A 194 4.81 -35.22 -0.83
CA PHE A 194 3.97 -35.75 -1.90
C PHE A 194 4.78 -36.51 -2.95
N ARG A 195 5.96 -36.00 -3.31
CA ARG A 195 6.88 -36.66 -4.24
C ARG A 195 7.34 -38.02 -3.71
N VAL A 196 7.79 -38.09 -2.45
CA VAL A 196 8.30 -39.34 -1.85
C VAL A 196 7.18 -40.37 -1.65
N ALA A 197 5.96 -39.93 -1.40
CA ALA A 197 4.80 -40.81 -1.24
C ALA A 197 4.33 -41.51 -2.53
N ARG A 198 4.91 -41.18 -3.70
CA ARG A 198 4.59 -41.83 -4.98
C ARG A 198 5.53 -43.00 -5.26
N ASP A 199 4.97 -44.12 -5.69
CA ASP A 199 5.76 -45.33 -6.00
C ASP A 199 6.51 -45.21 -7.33
N PHE A 200 5.85 -44.69 -8.37
CA PHE A 200 6.41 -44.61 -9.72
C PHE A 200 7.33 -43.40 -9.93
N LYS A 201 8.52 -43.62 -10.49
CA LYS A 201 9.49 -42.56 -10.85
C LYS A 201 8.88 -41.48 -11.76
N ALA A 202 8.11 -41.88 -12.77
CA ALA A 202 7.43 -40.95 -13.68
C ALA A 202 6.46 -40.02 -12.93
N SER A 203 5.70 -40.54 -11.97
CA SER A 203 4.78 -39.74 -11.15
C SER A 203 5.52 -38.76 -10.22
N ARG A 204 6.70 -39.14 -9.71
CA ARG A 204 7.57 -38.25 -8.91
C ARG A 204 8.04 -37.05 -9.75
N ALA A 205 8.47 -37.32 -10.98
CA ALA A 205 8.90 -36.27 -11.92
C ALA A 205 7.75 -35.31 -12.26
N GLN A 206 6.54 -35.84 -12.50
CA GLN A 206 5.35 -35.02 -12.77
C GLN A 206 5.03 -34.04 -11.63
N VAL A 207 5.14 -34.47 -10.36
CA VAL A 207 4.94 -33.57 -9.20
C VAL A 207 5.89 -32.39 -9.24
N VAL A 208 7.17 -32.64 -9.54
CA VAL A 208 8.20 -31.59 -9.63
C VAL A 208 7.92 -30.67 -10.81
N VAL A 209 7.66 -31.22 -12.00
CA VAL A 209 7.41 -30.43 -13.22
C VAL A 209 6.19 -29.52 -13.06
N PHE A 210 5.07 -30.01 -12.52
CA PHE A 210 3.90 -29.15 -12.33
C PHE A 210 4.11 -28.09 -11.25
N ALA A 211 4.86 -28.41 -10.18
CA ALA A 211 5.22 -27.43 -9.17
C ALA A 211 6.18 -26.36 -9.72
N THR A 212 7.16 -26.73 -10.55
CA THR A 212 8.08 -25.75 -11.16
C THR A 212 7.36 -24.86 -12.17
N ILE A 213 6.46 -25.41 -12.99
CA ILE A 213 5.62 -24.61 -13.88
C ILE A 213 4.77 -23.62 -13.07
N GLY A 214 4.11 -24.08 -12.00
CA GLY A 214 3.33 -23.21 -11.11
C GLY A 214 4.16 -22.09 -10.50
N LEU A 215 5.39 -22.40 -10.06
CA LEU A 215 6.34 -21.43 -9.55
C LEU A 215 6.69 -20.39 -10.62
N LEU A 216 7.11 -20.82 -11.80
CA LEU A 216 7.48 -19.92 -12.90
C LEU A 216 6.32 -19.02 -13.31
N VAL A 217 5.10 -19.55 -13.40
CA VAL A 217 3.92 -18.76 -13.74
C VAL A 217 3.59 -17.75 -12.65
N SER A 218 3.70 -18.10 -11.37
CA SER A 218 3.51 -17.11 -10.30
C SER A 218 4.55 -16.01 -10.32
N VAL A 219 5.82 -16.34 -10.59
CA VAL A 219 6.90 -15.36 -10.70
C VAL A 219 6.69 -14.44 -11.88
N ALA A 220 6.44 -15.02 -13.07
CA ALA A 220 6.16 -14.25 -14.27
C ALA A 220 4.93 -13.35 -14.11
N SER A 221 3.86 -13.86 -13.50
CA SER A 221 2.64 -13.09 -13.25
C SER A 221 2.87 -11.91 -12.32
N LEU A 222 3.58 -12.12 -11.20
CA LEU A 222 3.86 -11.03 -10.25
C LEU A 222 4.81 -9.99 -10.86
N CYS A 223 5.87 -10.42 -11.54
CA CYS A 223 6.76 -9.52 -12.27
C CYS A 223 6.00 -8.72 -13.35
N ALA A 224 5.09 -9.37 -14.09
CA ALA A 224 4.28 -8.70 -15.10
C ALA A 224 3.36 -7.63 -14.50
N THR A 225 2.76 -7.89 -13.33
CA THR A 225 1.92 -6.88 -12.66
C THR A 225 2.69 -5.66 -12.17
N GLU A 226 3.96 -5.83 -11.81
CA GLU A 226 4.80 -4.72 -11.34
C GLU A 226 5.58 -4.03 -12.47
N ALA A 227 5.68 -4.65 -13.64
CA ALA A 227 6.50 -4.14 -14.75
C ALA A 227 6.11 -2.71 -15.17
N LYS A 228 4.81 -2.40 -15.21
CA LYS A 228 4.32 -1.06 -15.56
C LYS A 228 4.71 -0.03 -14.50
N SER A 229 4.50 -0.34 -13.22
CA SER A 229 4.82 0.55 -12.09
C SER A 229 6.33 0.85 -12.05
N PHE A 230 7.17 -0.17 -12.22
CA PHE A 230 8.62 0.01 -12.34
C PHE A 230 9.02 0.83 -13.56
N TYR A 231 8.40 0.58 -14.72
CA TYR A 231 8.69 1.33 -15.94
C TYR A 231 8.38 2.82 -15.79
N ILE A 232 7.22 3.16 -15.23
CA ILE A 232 6.84 4.55 -14.92
C ILE A 232 7.87 5.16 -13.97
N ARG A 233 8.25 4.45 -12.91
CA ARG A 233 9.17 4.99 -11.91
C ARG A 233 10.59 5.22 -12.45
N ILE A 234 11.06 4.38 -13.36
CA ILE A 234 12.33 4.59 -14.09
C ILE A 234 12.21 5.83 -15.00
N ALA A 235 11.06 6.00 -15.65
CA ALA A 235 10.81 7.18 -16.49
C ALA A 235 10.72 8.47 -15.65
N GLU A 236 10.13 8.42 -14.46
CA GLU A 236 10.12 9.55 -13.51
C GLU A 236 11.53 9.91 -13.05
N LYS A 237 12.34 8.91 -12.67
CA LYS A 237 13.74 9.14 -12.28
C LYS A 237 14.55 9.74 -13.43
N SER A 238 14.38 9.26 -14.67
CA SER A 238 15.07 9.84 -15.83
C SER A 238 14.58 11.26 -16.14
N ALA A 239 13.30 11.57 -15.93
CA ALA A 239 12.76 12.93 -16.07
C ALA A 239 13.26 13.92 -15.00
N VAL A 240 13.85 13.44 -13.90
CA VAL A 240 14.48 14.28 -12.86
C VAL A 240 16.02 14.33 -13.04
N SER A 241 16.58 13.57 -13.99
CA SER A 241 18.03 13.53 -14.23
C SER A 241 18.60 14.91 -14.61
N ALA A 242 19.87 15.15 -14.25
CA ALA A 242 20.60 16.37 -14.61
C ALA A 242 20.88 16.45 -16.12
N ASP A 243 21.04 15.29 -16.78
CA ASP A 243 21.27 15.23 -18.21
C ASP A 243 20.01 15.61 -19.01
N ARG A 244 20.18 16.55 -19.96
CA ARG A 244 19.10 17.05 -20.81
C ARG A 244 18.53 15.96 -21.71
N VAL A 245 19.36 15.03 -22.19
CA VAL A 245 18.92 13.96 -23.10
C VAL A 245 18.08 12.94 -22.35
N GLU A 246 18.55 12.44 -21.20
CA GLU A 246 17.74 11.57 -20.34
C GLU A 246 16.45 12.23 -19.87
N ARG A 247 16.52 13.50 -19.45
CA ARG A 247 15.36 14.26 -18.97
C ARG A 247 14.28 14.37 -20.03
N THR A 248 14.65 14.76 -21.25
CA THR A 248 13.69 14.90 -22.36
C THR A 248 13.10 13.55 -22.76
N ARG A 249 13.89 12.48 -22.76
CA ARG A 249 13.40 11.12 -22.99
C ARG A 249 12.39 10.68 -21.93
N GLY A 250 12.70 10.88 -20.64
CA GLY A 250 11.82 10.58 -19.52
C GLY A 250 10.49 11.32 -19.66
N LEU A 251 10.54 12.64 -19.86
CA LEU A 251 9.35 13.48 -20.04
C LEU A 251 8.49 13.04 -21.23
N ASN A 252 9.10 12.65 -22.36
CA ASN A 252 8.37 12.18 -23.52
C ASN A 252 7.64 10.86 -23.23
N VAL A 253 8.28 9.91 -22.54
CA VAL A 253 7.65 8.64 -22.12
C VAL A 253 6.49 8.89 -21.16
N LEU A 254 6.67 9.77 -20.17
CA LEU A 254 5.61 10.06 -19.20
C LEU A 254 4.40 10.74 -19.87
N ARG A 255 4.64 11.61 -20.86
CA ARG A 255 3.57 12.25 -21.65
C ARG A 255 2.80 11.27 -22.53
N THR A 256 3.47 10.28 -23.14
CA THR A 256 2.80 9.29 -23.99
C THR A 256 1.93 8.31 -23.18
N LEU A 257 2.32 8.02 -21.93
CA LEU A 257 1.59 7.09 -21.06
C LEU A 257 0.37 7.71 -20.36
N ASN A 258 0.16 9.03 -20.47
CA ASN A 258 -0.94 9.77 -19.84
C ASN A 258 -1.11 9.47 -18.33
N ILE A 259 -0.01 9.62 -17.58
CA ILE A 259 0.07 9.27 -16.15
C ILE A 259 -0.45 10.35 -15.19
N GLU A 260 -1.21 11.35 -15.67
CA GLU A 260 -1.69 12.48 -14.86
C GLU A 260 -2.37 12.02 -13.57
N ARG A 261 -3.29 11.05 -13.67
CA ARG A 261 -4.02 10.53 -12.51
C ARG A 261 -3.10 9.87 -11.49
N GLN A 262 -2.13 9.08 -11.96
CA GLN A 262 -1.22 8.35 -11.08
C GLN A 262 -0.28 9.33 -10.35
N LEU A 263 0.36 10.24 -11.09
CA LEU A 263 1.20 11.29 -10.50
C LEU A 263 0.43 12.14 -9.49
N ARG A 264 -0.82 12.47 -9.77
CA ARG A 264 -1.67 13.23 -8.84
C ARG A 264 -1.89 12.48 -7.54
N MET A 265 -2.17 11.18 -7.61
CA MET A 265 -2.37 10.35 -6.42
C MET A 265 -1.08 10.22 -5.61
N GLU A 266 0.06 10.05 -6.28
CA GLU A 266 1.38 9.97 -5.63
C GLU A 266 1.81 11.32 -5.02
N CYS A 267 1.50 12.46 -5.65
CA CYS A 267 1.72 13.79 -5.06
C CYS A 267 0.89 14.04 -3.80
N THR A 268 -0.24 13.34 -3.65
CA THR A 268 -1.15 13.47 -2.50
C THR A 268 -0.70 12.59 -1.34
N ASP A 269 -0.26 11.36 -1.63
CA ASP A 269 0.19 10.41 -0.61
C ASP A 269 1.32 9.54 -1.18
N ASP A 270 2.52 9.65 -0.62
CA ASP A 270 3.70 8.88 -1.03
C ASP A 270 3.47 7.36 -0.92
N CYS A 271 2.52 6.93 -0.07
CA CYS A 271 2.15 5.52 0.08
C CYS A 271 1.50 4.91 -1.17
N ALA A 272 1.07 5.75 -2.13
CA ALA A 272 0.43 5.37 -3.38
C ALA A 272 1.37 4.74 -4.41
N THR A 273 2.68 4.94 -4.26
CA THR A 273 3.74 4.56 -5.21
C THR A 273 3.98 3.04 -5.34
N GLY A 274 3.31 2.24 -4.51
CA GLY A 274 3.39 0.77 -4.54
C GLY A 274 4.79 0.21 -4.20
N ILE A 275 5.14 -0.93 -4.80
CA ILE A 275 6.43 -1.60 -4.58
C ILE A 275 7.56 -0.86 -5.30
N SER A 276 7.31 -0.27 -6.47
CA SER A 276 8.31 0.50 -7.22
C SER A 276 8.86 1.71 -6.45
N GLY A 277 8.01 2.38 -5.66
CA GLY A 277 8.43 3.49 -4.81
C GLY A 277 9.43 3.09 -3.73
N LEU A 278 9.45 1.82 -3.34
CA LEU A 278 10.39 1.26 -2.35
C LEU A 278 11.84 1.26 -2.84
N PHE A 279 12.03 0.97 -4.13
CA PHE A 279 13.36 0.82 -4.73
C PHE A 279 13.86 2.09 -5.41
N ILE A 280 12.94 2.95 -5.87
CA ILE A 280 13.25 4.20 -6.55
C ILE A 280 12.49 5.32 -5.85
N PRO A 281 13.02 5.85 -4.73
CA PRO A 281 12.41 6.97 -4.03
C PRO A 281 12.58 8.26 -4.85
N ILE A 282 11.54 9.09 -4.85
CA ILE A 282 11.53 10.43 -5.46
C ILE A 282 10.90 11.35 -4.41
N ASN A 283 11.50 12.51 -4.18
CA ASN A 283 11.02 13.45 -3.17
C ASN A 283 9.66 14.02 -3.60
N SER A 284 8.75 14.21 -2.65
CA SER A 284 7.41 14.76 -2.91
C SER A 284 7.45 16.13 -3.61
N THR A 285 8.41 17.00 -3.26
CA THR A 285 8.63 18.29 -3.94
C THR A 285 8.99 18.11 -5.42
N THR A 286 9.95 17.23 -5.72
CA THR A 286 10.35 16.93 -7.11
C THR A 286 9.21 16.28 -7.89
N GLN A 287 8.37 15.49 -7.23
CA GLN A 287 7.23 14.85 -7.86
C GLN A 287 6.13 15.85 -8.25
N ARG A 288 5.89 16.87 -7.42
CA ARG A 288 4.97 17.99 -7.75
C ARG A 288 5.49 18.83 -8.92
N GLN A 289 6.80 19.09 -8.97
CA GLN A 289 7.43 19.76 -10.11
C GLN A 289 7.29 18.93 -11.39
N LEU A 290 7.49 17.62 -11.30
CA LEU A 290 7.33 16.71 -12.42
C LEU A 290 5.87 16.68 -12.92
N TYR A 291 4.90 16.64 -11.99
CA TYR A 291 3.48 16.75 -12.32
C TYR A 291 3.17 18.04 -13.10
N PHE A 292 3.68 19.19 -12.65
CA PHE A 292 3.54 20.45 -13.35
C PHE A 292 4.21 20.43 -14.73
N ALA A 293 5.42 19.88 -14.86
CA ALA A 293 6.15 19.82 -16.12
C ALA A 293 5.49 18.93 -17.20
N ILE A 294 4.73 17.92 -16.78
CA ILE A 294 4.02 17.00 -17.68
C ILE A 294 2.64 17.55 -18.03
N THR A 295 1.90 18.03 -17.05
CA THR A 295 0.47 18.39 -17.22
C THR A 295 0.25 19.87 -17.51
N GLY A 296 1.21 20.74 -17.15
CA GLY A 296 1.05 22.19 -17.15
C GLY A 296 0.10 22.71 -16.07
N LYS A 297 -0.41 21.85 -15.18
CA LYS A 297 -1.39 22.21 -14.15
C LYS A 297 -0.68 22.29 -12.79
N PRO A 298 -0.91 23.34 -11.99
CA PRO A 298 -0.41 23.35 -10.62
C PRO A 298 -1.05 22.21 -9.83
N PHE A 299 -0.26 21.51 -9.02
CA PHE A 299 -0.80 20.51 -8.10
C PHE A 299 -1.58 21.23 -7.00
N ARG A 300 -2.87 20.91 -6.87
CA ARG A 300 -3.72 21.35 -5.76
C ARG A 300 -4.16 20.10 -5.01
N ASP A 301 -3.78 20.02 -3.74
CA ASP A 301 -4.31 19.00 -2.86
C ASP A 301 -5.75 19.38 -2.51
N SER A 302 -6.70 18.55 -2.95
CA SER A 302 -8.13 18.77 -2.71
C SER A 302 -8.53 18.51 -1.26
N ASN A 303 -7.67 17.86 -0.46
CA ASN A 303 -7.94 17.56 0.94
C ASN A 303 -7.39 18.62 1.91
N THR A 304 -6.51 19.51 1.47
CA THR A 304 -6.11 20.70 2.23
C THR A 304 -7.17 21.80 2.07
N GLY A 305 -8.40 21.52 2.52
CA GLY A 305 -9.40 22.56 2.80
C GLY A 305 -9.06 23.34 4.07
N ASP A 306 -8.11 22.84 4.87
CA ASP A 306 -7.64 23.49 6.09
C ASP A 306 -6.35 24.28 5.82
N LEU A 307 -6.51 25.39 5.10
CA LEU A 307 -5.42 26.35 4.85
C LEU A 307 -4.93 26.99 6.17
N SER A 308 -5.68 26.84 7.27
CA SER A 308 -5.38 27.45 8.57
C SER A 308 -4.12 26.92 9.25
N ALA A 309 -3.68 25.71 8.90
CA ALA A 309 -2.50 25.06 9.49
C ALA A 309 -1.18 25.38 8.75
N MET A 310 -1.23 26.05 7.60
CA MET A 310 -0.04 26.46 6.85
C MET A 310 0.39 27.87 7.23
N SER A 311 1.70 28.14 7.22
CA SER A 311 2.19 29.49 7.50
C SER A 311 1.71 30.46 6.41
N ASP A 312 1.38 31.69 6.81
CA ASP A 312 0.90 32.75 5.90
C ASP A 312 1.87 32.99 4.74
N ASP A 313 3.18 32.85 4.95
CA ASP A 313 4.20 32.97 3.90
C ASP A 313 4.15 31.79 2.90
N TYR A 314 3.86 30.58 3.36
CA TYR A 314 3.71 29.42 2.49
C TYR A 314 2.44 29.52 1.65
N LEU A 315 1.32 29.90 2.28
CA LEU A 315 0.05 30.16 1.62
C LEU A 315 0.18 31.27 0.58
N ARG A 316 0.85 32.36 0.95
CA ARG A 316 1.15 33.45 0.02
C ARG A 316 1.91 32.91 -1.20
N ARG A 317 2.99 32.15 -1.02
CA ARG A 317 3.92 31.80 -2.11
C ARG A 317 3.51 30.61 -2.98
N HIS A 318 2.62 29.73 -2.51
CA HIS A 318 2.36 28.44 -3.17
C HIS A 318 0.89 28.12 -3.37
N VAL A 319 -0.02 28.88 -2.76
CA VAL A 319 -1.46 28.68 -2.91
C VAL A 319 -2.03 29.83 -3.71
N VAL A 320 -2.27 29.59 -5.01
CA VAL A 320 -3.23 30.41 -5.76
C VAL A 320 -4.59 30.11 -5.14
N GLY A 321 -5.10 31.04 -4.33
CA GLY A 321 -6.33 30.89 -3.54
C GLY A 321 -7.55 30.44 -4.35
N GLU A 322 -8.65 30.15 -3.64
CA GLU A 322 -9.91 29.85 -4.32
C GLU A 322 -10.30 30.97 -5.27
N PRO A 323 -10.91 30.65 -6.43
CA PRO A 323 -11.40 31.66 -7.34
C PRO A 323 -12.38 32.59 -6.61
N ILE A 324 -11.98 33.85 -6.45
CA ILE A 324 -12.82 34.87 -5.81
C ILE A 324 -14.02 35.12 -6.73
N LYS A 325 -15.24 34.93 -6.21
CA LYS A 325 -16.47 35.17 -6.97
C LYS A 325 -16.49 36.62 -7.48
N GLY A 326 -16.60 36.77 -8.80
CA GLY A 326 -16.60 38.07 -9.47
C GLY A 326 -15.21 38.56 -9.90
N LEU A 327 -14.10 37.94 -9.49
CA LEU A 327 -12.78 38.25 -10.03
C LEU A 327 -12.41 37.21 -11.10
N THR A 328 -12.29 37.66 -12.35
CA THR A 328 -12.01 36.76 -13.48
C THR A 328 -10.88 37.29 -14.36
N LEU A 329 -10.09 36.38 -14.92
CA LEU A 329 -9.12 36.69 -15.95
C LEU A 329 -9.83 36.72 -17.32
N VAL A 330 -10.08 37.92 -17.84
CA VAL A 330 -10.83 38.13 -19.09
C VAL A 330 -9.93 37.94 -20.31
N ARG A 331 -8.65 38.30 -20.20
CA ARG A 331 -7.70 38.17 -21.30
C ARG A 331 -6.32 37.79 -20.78
N SER A 332 -5.68 36.85 -21.46
CA SER A 332 -4.26 36.52 -21.30
C SER A 332 -3.65 36.47 -22.69
N LEU A 333 -2.74 37.39 -23.00
CA LEU A 333 -2.08 37.47 -24.29
C LEU A 333 -0.56 37.43 -24.07
N MET A 334 0.08 36.42 -24.63
CA MET A 334 1.53 36.33 -24.68
C MET A 334 1.98 36.57 -26.12
N SER A 335 2.81 37.59 -26.33
CA SER A 335 3.45 37.89 -27.61
C SER A 335 4.96 37.91 -27.40
N GLY A 336 5.73 37.68 -28.45
CA GLY A 336 7.18 37.69 -28.33
C GLY A 336 7.89 37.72 -29.67
N ALA A 337 9.16 38.10 -29.62
CA ALA A 337 10.05 38.12 -30.76
C ALA A 337 11.27 37.25 -30.46
N LEU A 338 11.66 36.44 -31.45
CA LEU A 338 12.86 35.61 -31.40
C LEU A 338 13.88 36.22 -32.36
N SER A 339 15.06 36.56 -31.85
CA SER A 339 16.17 37.05 -32.65
C SER A 339 17.19 35.93 -32.80
N PRO A 340 17.26 35.26 -33.98
CA PRO A 340 18.19 34.15 -34.18
C PRO A 340 19.65 34.62 -34.21
N THR A 341 19.91 35.89 -34.56
CA THR A 341 21.27 36.46 -34.62
C THR A 341 21.86 36.69 -33.23
N THR A 342 21.05 37.14 -32.27
CA THR A 342 21.48 37.36 -30.89
C THR A 342 21.19 36.17 -29.98
N LEU A 343 20.49 35.14 -30.49
CA LEU A 343 19.99 33.99 -29.72
C LEU A 343 19.17 34.42 -28.50
N THR A 344 18.46 35.55 -28.60
CA THR A 344 17.63 36.09 -27.52
C THR A 344 16.15 36.03 -27.89
N SER A 345 15.32 35.86 -26.86
CA SER A 345 13.86 35.94 -26.95
C SER A 345 13.36 37.07 -26.07
N THR A 346 12.50 37.94 -26.60
CA THR A 346 11.74 38.91 -25.80
C THR A 346 10.29 38.46 -25.76
N ILE A 347 9.72 38.35 -24.56
CA ILE A 347 8.33 37.94 -24.35
C ILE A 347 7.60 39.06 -23.60
N ASN A 348 6.49 39.49 -24.15
CA ASN A 348 5.54 40.40 -23.53
C ASN A 348 4.29 39.60 -23.15
N TRP A 349 3.93 39.60 -21.87
CA TRP A 349 2.74 38.94 -21.39
C TRP A 349 1.79 39.96 -20.76
N THR A 350 0.60 40.10 -21.33
CA THR A 350 -0.47 40.97 -20.84
C THR A 350 -1.63 40.15 -20.27
N TYR A 351 -2.01 40.47 -19.04
CA TYR A 351 -3.19 39.91 -18.37
C TYR A 351 -4.19 41.03 -18.10
N VAL A 352 -5.47 40.75 -18.33
CA VAL A 352 -6.57 41.67 -17.99
C VAL A 352 -7.49 40.96 -17.02
N LEU A 353 -7.51 41.47 -15.79
CA LEU A 353 -8.35 40.99 -14.71
C LEU A 353 -9.56 41.93 -14.60
N LYS A 354 -10.76 41.35 -14.47
CA LYS A 354 -11.99 42.10 -14.25
C LYS A 354 -12.56 41.73 -12.90
N ASN A 355 -12.81 42.74 -12.08
CA ASN A 355 -13.53 42.61 -10.82
C ASN A 355 -14.98 43.08 -11.02
N GLU A 356 -15.91 42.13 -10.97
CA GLU A 356 -17.37 42.35 -11.03
C GLU A 356 -18.01 42.35 -9.63
N SER A 357 -17.22 42.16 -8.56
CA SER A 357 -17.74 42.23 -7.20
C SER A 357 -17.97 43.67 -6.75
N ALA A 358 -18.87 43.86 -5.78
CA ALA A 358 -19.19 45.19 -5.25
C ALA A 358 -18.07 45.81 -4.40
N SER A 359 -17.08 45.02 -4.00
CA SER A 359 -15.95 45.45 -3.18
C SER A 359 -14.64 45.38 -3.95
N MET A 360 -13.64 46.14 -3.51
CA MET A 360 -12.27 45.97 -4.02
C MET A 360 -11.76 44.57 -3.66
N GLN A 361 -11.19 43.87 -4.64
CA GLN A 361 -10.59 42.56 -4.48
C GLN A 361 -9.11 42.65 -4.83
N GLU A 362 -8.29 41.92 -4.08
CA GLU A 362 -6.87 41.79 -4.39
C GLU A 362 -6.69 40.75 -5.49
N ALA A 363 -5.92 41.12 -6.52
CA ALA A 363 -5.48 40.20 -7.55
C ALA A 363 -3.97 40.00 -7.46
N ARG A 364 -3.56 38.72 -7.44
CA ARG A 364 -2.15 38.34 -7.39
C ARG A 364 -1.77 37.55 -8.64
N ALA A 365 -0.60 37.86 -9.19
CA ALA A 365 0.02 37.11 -10.27
C ALA A 365 1.45 36.73 -9.86
N GLU A 366 1.78 35.45 -10.01
CA GLU A 366 3.13 34.94 -9.84
C GLU A 366 3.57 34.29 -11.14
N ILE A 367 4.78 34.65 -11.58
CA ILE A 367 5.32 34.19 -12.86
C ILE A 367 6.67 33.55 -12.57
N ALA A 368 6.75 32.24 -12.76
CA ALA A 368 8.03 31.53 -12.76
C ALA A 368 8.76 31.84 -14.06
N LEU A 369 10.00 32.32 -13.95
CA LEU A 369 10.84 32.65 -15.09
C LEU A 369 11.93 31.59 -15.28
N PRO A 370 12.31 31.26 -16.53
CA PRO A 370 13.48 30.42 -16.79
C PRO A 370 14.76 31.05 -16.22
N GLU A 371 15.70 30.21 -15.78
CA GLU A 371 17.03 30.66 -15.38
C GLU A 371 17.69 31.52 -16.47
N GLY A 372 18.32 32.64 -16.05
CA GLY A 372 18.95 33.59 -16.96
C GLY A 372 18.00 34.60 -17.63
N THR A 373 16.69 34.55 -17.34
CA THR A 373 15.73 35.55 -17.83
C THR A 373 15.83 36.84 -17.03
N ALA A 374 15.87 37.98 -17.71
CA ALA A 374 15.80 39.30 -17.08
C ALA A 374 14.43 39.94 -17.34
N VAL A 375 13.79 40.45 -16.29
CA VAL A 375 12.55 41.24 -16.41
C VAL A 375 12.95 42.68 -16.74
N THR A 376 12.57 43.16 -17.92
CA THR A 376 12.92 44.49 -18.40
C THR A 376 11.90 45.56 -18.03
N GLY A 377 10.66 45.18 -17.72
CA GLY A 377 9.62 46.12 -17.31
C GLY A 377 8.34 45.45 -16.85
N LEU A 378 7.56 46.18 -16.05
CA LEU A 378 6.23 45.80 -15.60
C LEU A 378 5.36 47.06 -15.58
N THR A 379 4.22 47.01 -16.27
CA THR A 379 3.28 48.14 -16.33
C THR A 379 1.92 47.69 -15.80
N LEU A 380 1.40 48.39 -14.80
CA LEU A 380 0.07 48.16 -14.27
C LEU A 380 -0.90 49.14 -14.91
N TRP A 381 -1.95 48.62 -15.54
CA TRP A 381 -3.03 49.42 -16.10
C TRP A 381 -4.24 49.35 -15.17
N ASN A 382 -4.67 50.49 -14.65
CA ASN A 382 -5.90 50.59 -13.85
C ASN A 382 -6.92 51.44 -14.61
N ASN A 383 -8.03 50.84 -15.03
CA ASN A 383 -9.10 51.50 -15.80
C ASN A 383 -8.61 52.29 -17.05
N GLY A 384 -7.54 51.83 -17.69
CA GLY A 384 -6.97 52.45 -18.89
C GLY A 384 -5.81 53.40 -18.61
N ASP A 385 -5.54 53.75 -17.36
CA ASP A 385 -4.39 54.56 -16.99
C ASP A 385 -3.17 53.69 -16.68
N ALA A 386 -2.07 53.95 -17.39
CA ALA A 386 -0.81 53.27 -17.17
C ALA A 386 -0.09 53.83 -15.93
N SER A 387 0.32 52.93 -15.05
CA SER A 387 1.11 53.22 -13.86
C SER A 387 2.35 52.34 -13.81
N GLU A 388 3.47 52.90 -13.36
CA GLU A 388 4.71 52.16 -13.20
C GLU A 388 4.59 51.21 -12.01
N ALA A 389 4.85 49.92 -12.24
CA ALA A 389 4.76 48.90 -11.21
C ALA A 389 6.15 48.52 -10.71
N ARG A 390 6.27 48.23 -9.41
CA ARG A 390 7.54 47.79 -8.82
C ARG A 390 7.74 46.29 -8.99
N ILE A 391 8.90 45.91 -9.49
CA ILE A 391 9.32 44.52 -9.59
C ILE A 391 10.01 44.14 -8.28
N LYS A 392 9.52 43.08 -7.62
CA LYS A 392 10.25 42.41 -6.54
C LYS A 392 10.78 41.09 -7.09
N ALA A 393 12.07 41.04 -7.42
CA ALA A 393 12.74 39.81 -7.83
C ALA A 393 13.30 39.09 -6.60
N GLU A 394 13.02 37.80 -6.46
CA GLU A 394 13.55 36.95 -5.39
C GLU A 394 14.25 35.77 -6.09
N PHE A 395 15.57 35.67 -5.93
CA PHE A 395 16.35 34.56 -6.47
C PHE A 395 16.19 33.36 -5.53
N GLN A 396 15.70 32.23 -6.05
CA GLN A 396 15.59 30.97 -5.30
C GLN A 396 16.88 30.17 -5.36
#